data_AF-A0A1I2FBT9-F1
#
_entry.id   AF-A0A1I2FBT9-F1
#
_cell.length_a   1.000
_cell.length_b   1.000
_cell.length_c   1.000
_cell.angle_alpha   90.00
_cell.angle_beta   90.00
_cell.angle_gamma   90.00
#
_symmetry.space_group_name_H-M   'P 1'
#
loop_
_entity.id
_entity.type
_entity.pdbx_description
1 polymer ?
#
loop_
_entity_poly.entity_id
_entity_poly.type
_entity_poly.pdbx_seq_one_letter_code
_entity_poly.pdbx_strand_id
1 'polypeptide(L)'
;MFRPIAPASSLLLLVAACSLPPPPAAGGGDTAGTADPGPVTPECIETRAATEGILRAKCAACHDNGETRGKFGGVSDLDGLIAGGYVVRGAAADSLLFQRIASGEMPAGGAPLPDDEQATIERWIDVCTVAEEAAEDVDLTRRPGCLDNAFVDHDDVLAAILRDLSLLDSVRQQTTRYVTFAHLHSAGFCEEQLEGYRHAFAKLINHLSLAPAIHVPEAIDDARTIYRIDLVDYGWSSDTWAAITAADPYAIGFRSDDARKIQQAAQVELFSVKGDWFIEAASQPPLYHTVLGIPGTRAELELELGVDVDANIAAEIVQDRDEVLRAGFRDSKVSKANRVIERHQIPTADYRAYWLSYDFADNEGDKDILNRPLDFVEDGGEIIFTLPNGLQGYMIVDGAGDRIDRAPIAIVQDSEVPQEPEVINGLSCMSCHSEGMRRATDEVRGYVEKNTLFDDLAQEQVAKLYAPQEDFDREQQRDIETFAASLAQTGSAGRVGGYEPVMAAHIAFELDVDLRRAAAEFGITEAELLKNLSRLDGFVGLDRSTVRRDAFENGFAAAACLLNLGSTRECPDNVDPG
;
A
#
# COMPACT_ATOMS: atom_id res chain seq x y z
N MET A 1 -31.40 54.06 1.66
CA MET A 1 -32.76 54.33 2.15
C MET A 1 -33.75 53.49 1.34
N PHE A 2 -34.54 52.68 2.05
CA PHE A 2 -35.85 52.13 1.68
C PHE A 2 -36.04 51.26 0.41
N ARG A 3 -36.27 49.95 0.65
CA ARG A 3 -37.25 49.09 -0.06
C ARG A 3 -38.61 49.81 -0.17
N PRO A 4 -39.46 49.57 -1.20
CA PRO A 4 -40.51 48.51 -1.13
C PRO A 4 -41.01 47.93 -2.50
N ILE A 5 -41.40 46.64 -2.60
CA ILE A 5 -42.76 45.99 -2.53
C ILE A 5 -43.34 45.58 -3.91
N ALA A 6 -43.86 44.34 -3.97
CA ALA A 6 -44.56 43.64 -5.06
C ALA A 6 -45.93 44.25 -5.46
N PRO A 7 -46.57 43.83 -6.57
CA PRO A 7 -47.68 42.83 -6.50
C PRO A 7 -47.83 41.92 -7.77
N ALA A 8 -48.17 40.64 -7.67
CA ALA A 8 -49.51 39.98 -7.59
C ALA A 8 -50.24 39.69 -8.93
N SER A 9 -50.60 38.40 -9.12
CA SER A 9 -51.86 37.87 -9.72
C SER A 9 -52.15 38.14 -11.22
N SER A 10 -52.85 37.33 -12.02
CA SER A 10 -53.61 36.05 -11.97
C SER A 10 -54.11 35.79 -13.41
N LEU A 11 -54.51 34.55 -13.79
CA LEU A 11 -55.69 34.19 -14.63
C LEU A 11 -55.66 32.66 -14.90
N LEU A 12 -56.60 31.83 -14.38
CA LEU A 12 -57.93 31.46 -14.93
C LEU A 12 -57.85 30.54 -16.19
N LEU A 13 -58.67 29.50 -16.43
CA LEU A 13 -59.86 28.89 -15.80
C LEU A 13 -60.29 27.64 -16.65
N LEU A 14 -61.30 26.90 -16.17
CA LEU A 14 -62.13 25.79 -16.74
C LEU A 14 -61.64 24.37 -16.44
N VAL A 15 -62.26 23.52 -15.58
CA VAL A 15 -63.66 23.16 -15.20
C VAL A 15 -64.39 22.24 -16.20
N ALA A 16 -64.58 20.98 -15.79
CA ALA A 16 -65.83 20.16 -15.78
C ALA A 16 -65.48 18.66 -15.95
N ALA A 17 -66.19 17.65 -15.45
CA ALA A 17 -67.13 17.37 -14.36
C ALA A 17 -67.55 15.91 -14.58
N CYS A 18 -67.68 15.08 -13.53
CA CYS A 18 -68.76 14.08 -13.32
C CYS A 18 -68.42 13.11 -12.17
N SER A 19 -69.46 12.74 -11.43
CA SER A 19 -69.49 12.27 -10.04
C SER A 19 -69.97 10.83 -9.87
N LEU A 20 -69.72 10.25 -8.68
CA LEU A 20 -70.56 9.37 -7.79
C LEU A 20 -69.65 8.40 -6.98
N PRO A 21 -70.05 7.77 -5.84
CA PRO A 21 -71.12 7.98 -4.85
C PRO A 21 -70.59 8.03 -3.36
N PRO A 22 -71.43 8.22 -2.31
CA PRO A 22 -70.99 8.24 -0.90
C PRO A 22 -70.90 6.81 -0.26
N PRO A 23 -70.26 6.66 0.91
CA PRO A 23 -69.59 5.42 1.33
C PRO A 23 -70.50 4.44 2.09
N PRO A 24 -70.16 3.13 2.13
CA PRO A 24 -70.81 2.19 3.03
C PRO A 24 -70.19 2.23 4.44
N ALA A 25 -71.05 1.92 5.41
CA ALA A 25 -70.80 1.97 6.84
C ALA A 25 -69.94 0.81 7.38
N ALA A 26 -69.38 1.05 8.55
CA ALA A 26 -68.52 0.19 9.36
C ALA A 26 -69.05 -1.23 9.58
N GLY A 27 -68.14 -2.19 9.47
CA GLY A 27 -68.33 -3.57 9.91
C GLY A 27 -66.99 -4.25 10.15
N GLY A 28 -66.59 -4.31 11.43
CA GLY A 28 -65.90 -5.43 12.08
C GLY A 28 -64.48 -5.81 11.63
N GLY A 29 -63.52 -5.50 12.51
CA GLY A 29 -62.39 -6.39 12.85
C GLY A 29 -61.37 -6.66 11.77
N ASP A 30 -60.29 -5.87 11.75
CA ASP A 30 -58.99 -6.38 12.18
C ASP A 30 -58.05 -5.19 12.42
N THR A 31 -57.21 -5.35 13.43
CA THR A 31 -56.33 -4.33 14.00
C THR A 31 -55.44 -3.70 12.93
N ALA A 32 -55.54 -2.38 12.78
CA ALA A 32 -54.54 -1.57 12.09
C ALA A 32 -53.20 -1.70 12.84
N GLY A 33 -52.34 -2.58 12.35
CA GLY A 33 -50.90 -2.47 12.58
C GLY A 33 -50.41 -1.27 11.80
N THR A 34 -49.88 -0.28 12.52
CA THR A 34 -48.92 0.68 11.97
C THR A 34 -47.81 -0.14 11.31
N ALA A 35 -47.73 -0.10 9.97
CA ALA A 35 -46.64 -0.72 9.25
C ALA A 35 -45.35 0.02 9.60
N ASP A 36 -44.58 -0.64 10.46
CA ASP A 36 -43.18 -0.39 10.76
C ASP A 36 -42.41 -0.17 9.45
N PRO A 37 -41.53 0.85 9.31
CA PRO A 37 -40.63 0.90 8.18
C PRO A 37 -39.62 -0.23 8.37
N GLY A 38 -39.90 -1.38 7.76
CA GLY A 38 -39.04 -2.55 7.84
C GLY A 38 -37.64 -2.30 7.22
N PRO A 39 -36.73 -3.29 7.35
CA PRO A 39 -35.39 -3.25 6.76
C PRO A 39 -35.42 -2.84 5.29
N VAL A 40 -34.34 -2.23 4.79
CA VAL A 40 -34.13 -1.88 3.38
C VAL A 40 -34.79 -2.92 2.48
N THR A 41 -35.79 -2.48 1.73
CA THR A 41 -36.71 -3.38 1.01
C THR A 41 -35.91 -4.35 0.13
N PRO A 42 -36.32 -5.62 -0.02
CA PRO A 42 -35.68 -6.57 -0.95
C PRO A 42 -35.44 -6.00 -2.35
N GLU A 43 -36.30 -5.08 -2.78
CA GLU A 43 -36.18 -4.31 -4.01
C GLU A 43 -34.86 -3.53 -4.12
N CYS A 44 -34.36 -2.91 -3.04
CA CYS A 44 -33.12 -2.15 -3.08
C CYS A 44 -31.86 -3.01 -3.09
N ILE A 45 -31.92 -4.21 -2.50
CA ILE A 45 -30.83 -5.20 -2.61
C ILE A 45 -30.71 -5.67 -4.07
N GLU A 46 -31.84 -5.99 -4.69
CA GLU A 46 -31.89 -6.38 -6.11
C GLU A 46 -31.46 -5.22 -7.03
N THR A 47 -31.89 -4.00 -6.73
CA THR A 47 -31.53 -2.80 -7.51
C THR A 47 -30.04 -2.47 -7.41
N ARG A 48 -29.43 -2.63 -6.23
CA ARG A 48 -27.98 -2.47 -6.03
C ARG A 48 -27.19 -3.51 -6.83
N ALA A 49 -27.56 -4.79 -6.72
CA ALA A 49 -26.91 -5.86 -7.47
C ALA A 49 -27.06 -5.69 -9.00
N ALA A 50 -28.24 -5.24 -9.46
CA ALA A 50 -28.47 -4.92 -10.87
C ALA A 50 -27.58 -3.76 -11.34
N THR A 51 -27.42 -2.72 -10.51
CA THR A 51 -26.55 -1.57 -10.80
C THR A 51 -25.09 -1.98 -10.92
N GLU A 52 -24.57 -2.78 -9.99
CA GLU A 52 -23.21 -3.32 -10.07
C GLU A 52 -23.01 -4.15 -11.36
N GLY A 53 -24.00 -5.00 -11.69
CA GLY A 53 -23.98 -5.82 -12.90
C GLY A 53 -23.92 -4.97 -14.18
N ILE A 54 -24.67 -3.87 -14.26
CA ILE A 54 -24.65 -2.94 -15.39
C ILE A 54 -23.27 -2.28 -15.51
N LEU A 55 -22.74 -1.71 -14.41
CA LEU A 55 -21.45 -1.02 -14.43
C LEU A 55 -20.29 -1.97 -14.75
N ARG A 56 -20.30 -3.18 -14.20
CA ARG A 56 -19.31 -4.22 -14.53
C ARG A 56 -19.39 -4.64 -16.01
N ALA A 57 -20.58 -4.81 -16.56
CA ALA A 57 -20.74 -5.27 -17.94
C ALA A 57 -20.43 -4.18 -18.98
N LYS A 58 -20.72 -2.92 -18.68
CA LYS A 58 -20.72 -1.83 -19.67
C LYS A 58 -19.60 -0.81 -19.48
N CYS A 59 -19.03 -0.72 -18.28
CA CYS A 59 -18.10 0.36 -17.91
C CYS A 59 -16.72 -0.18 -17.48
N ALA A 60 -16.67 -1.30 -16.75
CA ALA A 60 -15.42 -1.84 -16.19
C ALA A 60 -14.33 -2.12 -17.24
N ALA A 61 -14.69 -2.49 -18.47
CA ALA A 61 -13.70 -2.74 -19.52
C ALA A 61 -12.81 -1.53 -19.87
N CYS A 62 -13.26 -0.30 -19.58
CA CYS A 62 -12.51 0.94 -19.80
C CYS A 62 -12.11 1.67 -18.51
N HIS A 63 -12.77 1.36 -17.40
CA HIS A 63 -12.60 2.05 -16.12
C HIS A 63 -11.95 1.17 -15.04
N ASP A 64 -11.94 -0.16 -15.19
CA ASP A 64 -11.40 -1.10 -14.19
C ASP A 64 -10.32 -2.02 -14.80
N ASN A 65 -9.68 -1.58 -15.88
CA ASN A 65 -8.73 -2.38 -16.67
C ASN A 65 -7.25 -2.02 -16.40
N GLY A 66 -6.97 -1.15 -15.42
CA GLY A 66 -5.62 -0.67 -15.11
C GLY A 66 -5.11 0.48 -16.00
N GLU A 67 -5.78 0.81 -17.11
CA GLU A 67 -5.47 1.95 -18.00
C GLU A 67 -6.71 2.86 -18.13
N THR A 68 -7.13 3.42 -16.99
CA THR A 68 -8.46 4.02 -16.83
C THR A 68 -8.65 5.27 -17.69
N ARG A 69 -9.66 5.24 -18.56
CA ARG A 69 -9.96 6.39 -19.43
C ARG A 69 -10.62 7.49 -18.63
N GLY A 70 -10.10 8.71 -18.77
CA GLY A 70 -10.64 9.89 -18.07
C GLY A 70 -10.25 9.99 -16.60
N LYS A 71 -9.23 9.24 -16.15
CA LYS A 71 -8.72 9.24 -14.75
C LYS A 71 -9.77 8.85 -13.71
N PHE A 72 -10.73 8.02 -14.12
CA PHE A 72 -11.81 7.53 -13.28
C PHE A 72 -11.82 6.01 -13.37
N GLY A 73 -11.53 5.33 -12.26
CA GLY A 73 -11.55 3.88 -12.18
C GLY A 73 -12.20 3.34 -10.91
N GLY A 74 -12.42 2.04 -10.88
CA GLY A 74 -13.25 1.40 -9.85
C GLY A 74 -14.75 1.67 -10.08
N VAL A 75 -15.20 1.78 -11.33
CA VAL A 75 -16.59 2.08 -11.67
C VAL A 75 -17.55 0.96 -11.23
N SER A 76 -17.07 -0.26 -11.05
CA SER A 76 -17.86 -1.35 -10.48
C SER A 76 -17.87 -1.39 -8.95
N ASP A 77 -17.07 -0.57 -8.27
CA ASP A 77 -17.08 -0.44 -6.81
C ASP A 77 -18.11 0.61 -6.37
N LEU A 78 -19.34 0.17 -6.14
CA LEU A 78 -20.45 1.06 -5.77
C LEU A 78 -20.20 1.85 -4.47
N ASP A 79 -19.49 1.28 -3.50
CA ASP A 79 -19.16 1.98 -2.26
C ASP A 79 -18.04 2.99 -2.47
N GLY A 80 -17.01 2.61 -3.25
CA GLY A 80 -15.96 3.54 -3.69
C GLY A 80 -16.51 4.73 -4.49
N LEU A 81 -17.57 4.52 -5.28
CA LEU A 81 -18.25 5.59 -6.01
C LEU A 81 -18.94 6.60 -5.09
N ILE A 82 -19.52 6.13 -3.98
CA ILE A 82 -20.15 7.00 -2.98
C ILE A 82 -19.07 7.72 -2.15
N ALA A 83 -18.08 6.97 -1.65
CA ALA A 83 -16.99 7.52 -0.84
C ALA A 83 -16.15 8.54 -1.62
N GLY A 84 -15.93 8.30 -2.91
CA GLY A 84 -15.22 9.21 -3.82
C GLY A 84 -16.06 10.41 -4.29
N GLY A 85 -17.33 10.52 -3.86
CA GLY A 85 -18.22 11.64 -4.22
C GLY A 85 -18.72 11.62 -5.67
N TYR A 86 -18.50 10.53 -6.40
CA TYR A 86 -19.02 10.34 -7.76
C TYR A 86 -20.52 10.03 -7.76
N VAL A 87 -21.01 9.50 -6.66
CA VAL A 87 -22.43 9.31 -6.33
C VAL A 87 -22.76 10.10 -5.08
N VAL A 88 -23.73 11.01 -5.20
CA VAL A 88 -24.32 11.77 -4.11
C VAL A 88 -25.61 11.06 -3.69
N ARG A 89 -25.66 10.58 -2.45
CA ARG A 89 -26.81 9.82 -1.95
C ARG A 89 -28.11 10.61 -2.11
N GLY A 90 -29.12 9.99 -2.70
CA GLY A 90 -30.44 10.59 -2.88
C GLY A 90 -30.55 11.67 -3.95
N ALA A 91 -29.49 11.92 -4.71
CA ALA A 91 -29.44 12.98 -5.70
C ALA A 91 -28.70 12.53 -6.97
N ALA A 92 -29.37 11.71 -7.79
CA ALA A 92 -28.86 11.24 -9.07
C ALA A 92 -28.55 12.41 -10.01
N ALA A 93 -29.41 13.44 -10.03
CA ALA A 93 -29.19 14.65 -10.81
C ALA A 93 -27.91 15.41 -10.42
N ASP A 94 -27.45 15.28 -9.18
CA ASP A 94 -26.22 15.91 -8.67
C ASP A 94 -25.01 14.96 -8.66
N SER A 95 -25.22 13.68 -8.97
CA SER A 95 -24.19 12.65 -9.01
C SER A 95 -23.42 12.68 -10.32
N LEU A 96 -22.11 12.90 -10.25
CA LEU A 96 -21.25 13.01 -11.43
C LEU A 96 -21.33 11.76 -12.32
N LEU A 97 -21.40 10.57 -11.72
CA LEU A 97 -21.59 9.31 -12.46
C LEU A 97 -22.85 9.35 -13.32
N PHE A 98 -23.99 9.72 -12.73
CA PHE A 98 -25.27 9.68 -13.42
C PHE A 98 -25.43 10.82 -14.44
N GLN A 99 -24.89 12.01 -14.16
CA GLN A 99 -24.86 13.13 -15.12
C GLN A 99 -24.16 12.74 -16.44
N ARG A 100 -23.06 11.98 -16.38
CA ARG A 100 -22.31 11.52 -17.56
C ARG A 100 -23.05 10.43 -18.33
N ILE A 101 -23.81 9.58 -17.63
CA ILE A 101 -24.68 8.56 -18.25
C ILE A 101 -25.88 9.23 -18.94
N ALA A 102 -26.61 10.08 -18.22
CA ALA A 102 -27.85 10.71 -18.70
C ALA A 102 -27.60 11.72 -19.84
N SER A 103 -26.43 12.34 -19.88
CA SER A 103 -26.01 13.21 -21.01
C SER A 103 -25.59 12.43 -22.26
N GLY A 104 -25.43 11.10 -22.16
CA GLY A 104 -24.95 10.24 -23.23
C GLY A 104 -23.44 10.34 -23.49
N GLU A 105 -22.69 11.00 -22.61
CA GLU A 105 -21.22 11.06 -22.69
C GLU A 105 -20.57 9.71 -22.33
N MET A 106 -21.25 8.89 -21.52
CA MET A 106 -20.84 7.54 -21.18
C MET A 106 -21.88 6.49 -21.61
N PRO A 107 -21.44 5.37 -22.21
CA PRO A 107 -20.05 4.98 -22.51
C PRO A 107 -19.47 5.75 -23.71
N ALA A 108 -18.24 6.27 -23.56
CA ALA A 108 -17.61 7.13 -24.55
C ALA A 108 -17.40 6.42 -25.91
N GLY A 109 -18.02 6.96 -26.97
CA GLY A 109 -17.97 6.39 -28.32
C GLY A 109 -18.82 5.13 -28.51
N GLY A 110 -19.58 4.72 -27.50
CA GLY A 110 -20.54 3.61 -27.54
C GLY A 110 -21.98 4.09 -27.72
N ALA A 111 -22.91 3.13 -27.80
CA ALA A 111 -24.34 3.45 -27.72
C ALA A 111 -24.69 3.87 -26.27
N PRO A 112 -25.60 4.84 -26.09
CA PRO A 112 -26.11 5.18 -24.76
C PRO A 112 -26.72 3.96 -24.05
N LEU A 113 -26.69 3.98 -22.72
CA LEU A 113 -27.38 2.95 -21.94
C LEU A 113 -28.88 2.95 -22.28
N PRO A 114 -29.52 1.77 -22.39
CA PRO A 114 -30.97 1.67 -22.45
C PRO A 114 -31.66 2.41 -21.29
N ASP A 115 -32.84 2.98 -21.55
CA ASP A 115 -33.58 3.79 -20.58
C ASP A 115 -33.89 3.02 -19.28
N ASP A 116 -34.09 1.70 -19.35
CA ASP A 116 -34.34 0.83 -18.20
C ASP A 116 -33.08 0.59 -17.35
N GLU A 117 -31.91 0.47 -17.97
CA GLU A 117 -30.63 0.40 -17.26
C GLU A 117 -30.30 1.75 -16.59
N GLN A 118 -30.55 2.87 -17.27
CA GLN A 118 -30.40 4.20 -16.67
C GLN A 118 -31.35 4.40 -15.49
N ALA A 119 -32.62 4.05 -15.64
CA ALA A 119 -33.62 4.14 -14.56
C ALA A 119 -33.26 3.25 -13.36
N THR A 120 -32.57 2.12 -13.59
CA THR A 120 -32.08 1.25 -12.50
C THR A 120 -30.98 1.94 -11.69
N ILE A 121 -30.01 2.57 -12.37
CA ILE A 121 -28.93 3.32 -11.72
C ILE A 121 -29.48 4.57 -11.02
N GLU A 122 -30.40 5.30 -11.66
CA GLU A 122 -31.08 6.47 -11.08
C GLU A 122 -31.82 6.09 -9.80
N ARG A 123 -32.62 5.01 -9.85
CA ARG A 123 -33.38 4.50 -8.70
C ARG A 123 -32.46 4.05 -7.58
N TRP A 124 -31.34 3.41 -7.91
CA TRP A 124 -30.34 3.05 -6.91
C TRP A 124 -29.86 4.31 -6.18
N ILE A 125 -29.46 5.35 -6.90
CA ILE A 125 -28.94 6.59 -6.31
C ILE A 125 -30.03 7.34 -5.53
N ASP A 126 -31.17 7.65 -6.14
CA ASP A 126 -32.19 8.51 -5.52
C ASP A 126 -32.92 7.86 -4.34
N VAL A 127 -33.09 6.54 -4.39
CA VAL A 127 -33.95 5.82 -3.45
C VAL A 127 -33.14 4.87 -2.59
N CYS A 128 -32.34 4.00 -3.20
CA CYS A 128 -31.70 2.93 -2.46
C CYS A 128 -30.49 3.39 -1.66
N THR A 129 -29.67 4.34 -2.15
CA THR A 129 -28.55 4.86 -1.33
C THR A 129 -29.03 5.64 -0.10
N VAL A 130 -30.22 6.26 -0.16
CA VAL A 130 -30.86 6.93 1.00
C VAL A 130 -31.52 5.91 1.92
N ALA A 131 -32.17 4.89 1.37
CA ALA A 131 -32.72 3.80 2.18
C ALA A 131 -31.61 3.00 2.88
N GLU A 132 -30.46 2.81 2.21
CA GLU A 132 -29.23 2.24 2.75
C GLU A 132 -28.62 3.11 3.86
N GLU A 133 -28.77 4.44 3.78
CA GLU A 133 -28.32 5.39 4.80
C GLU A 133 -29.30 5.50 5.99
N ALA A 134 -30.60 5.42 5.73
CA ALA A 134 -31.66 5.64 6.72
C ALA A 134 -32.09 4.38 7.50
N ALA A 135 -31.63 3.19 7.12
CA ALA A 135 -31.92 1.97 7.85
C ALA A 135 -31.04 1.87 9.11
N GLU A 136 -31.48 2.52 10.20
CA GLU A 136 -30.78 2.52 11.50
C GLU A 136 -30.71 1.13 12.18
N ASP A 137 -31.39 0.08 11.68
CA ASP A 137 -31.43 -1.25 12.32
C ASP A 137 -31.21 -2.46 11.38
N VAL A 138 -30.76 -2.24 10.14
CA VAL A 138 -30.14 -3.30 9.32
C VAL A 138 -28.87 -2.77 8.67
N ASP A 139 -27.75 -3.17 9.26
CA ASP A 139 -26.38 -2.89 8.82
C ASP A 139 -26.10 -3.49 7.43
N LEU A 140 -26.20 -2.66 6.39
CA LEU A 140 -25.75 -2.96 5.03
C LEU A 140 -24.26 -2.66 4.79
N THR A 141 -23.53 -2.23 5.84
CA THR A 141 -22.06 -2.30 5.91
C THR A 141 -21.56 -3.64 6.45
N ARG A 142 -22.45 -4.57 6.78
CA ARG A 142 -22.08 -5.93 7.15
C ARG A 142 -21.52 -6.72 5.96
N ARG A 143 -20.22 -6.56 5.72
CA ARG A 143 -19.38 -7.72 5.34
C ARG A 143 -19.53 -8.76 6.46
N PRO A 144 -19.60 -10.07 6.18
CA PRO A 144 -19.86 -11.06 7.22
C PRO A 144 -18.84 -10.94 8.37
N GLY A 145 -19.31 -10.47 9.55
CA GLY A 145 -18.78 -10.82 10.87
C GLY A 145 -17.54 -10.12 11.44
N CYS A 146 -17.05 -8.98 10.89
CA CYS A 146 -15.80 -8.38 11.40
C CYS A 146 -15.92 -7.06 12.18
N LEU A 147 -17.00 -6.28 12.07
CA LEU A 147 -17.24 -5.15 13.00
C LEU A 147 -17.59 -5.63 14.42
N ASP A 148 -17.99 -6.90 14.54
CA ASP A 148 -18.26 -7.60 15.80
C ASP A 148 -17.00 -8.29 16.36
N ASN A 149 -15.81 -8.02 15.79
CA ASN A 149 -14.54 -8.56 16.28
C ASN A 149 -14.43 -8.28 17.78
N ALA A 150 -14.08 -9.31 18.54
CA ALA A 150 -13.82 -9.13 19.97
C ALA A 150 -12.71 -8.08 20.12
N PHE A 151 -13.00 -7.04 20.90
CA PHE A 151 -12.00 -6.03 21.21
C PHE A 151 -10.86 -6.69 21.98
N VAL A 152 -9.64 -6.55 21.46
CA VAL A 152 -8.40 -7.01 22.08
C VAL A 152 -7.66 -5.79 22.58
N ASP A 153 -7.51 -5.68 23.90
CA ASP A 153 -6.78 -4.58 24.53
C ASP A 153 -5.29 -4.90 24.74
N HIS A 154 -4.54 -3.97 25.34
CA HIS A 154 -3.13 -4.19 25.62
C HIS A 154 -2.89 -5.33 26.61
N ASP A 155 -3.73 -5.52 27.63
CA ASP A 155 -3.55 -6.56 28.62
C ASP A 155 -3.77 -7.96 28.01
N ASP A 156 -4.72 -8.10 27.08
CA ASP A 156 -4.93 -9.33 26.31
C ASP A 156 -3.70 -9.70 25.47
N VAL A 157 -3.12 -8.71 24.76
CA VAL A 157 -1.89 -8.89 23.97
C VAL A 157 -0.71 -9.27 24.87
N LEU A 158 -0.52 -8.57 25.99
CA LEU A 158 0.55 -8.84 26.95
C LEU A 158 0.41 -10.24 27.56
N ALA A 159 -0.81 -10.66 27.90
CA ALA A 159 -1.07 -11.98 28.44
C ALA A 159 -0.76 -13.08 27.40
N ALA A 160 -1.07 -12.86 26.11
CA ALA A 160 -0.71 -13.79 25.04
C ALA A 160 0.81 -13.90 24.85
N ILE A 161 1.51 -12.76 24.79
CA ILE A 161 2.97 -12.71 24.68
C ILE A 161 3.64 -13.40 25.87
N LEU A 162 3.21 -13.13 27.11
CA LEU A 162 3.81 -13.75 28.28
C LEU A 162 3.62 -15.27 28.29
N ARG A 163 2.42 -15.76 27.92
CA ARG A 163 2.17 -17.20 27.80
C ARG A 163 3.10 -17.83 26.77
N ASP A 164 3.20 -17.22 25.60
CA ASP A 164 4.05 -17.70 24.51
C ASP A 164 5.54 -17.75 24.91
N LEU A 165 6.06 -16.64 25.43
CA LEU A 165 7.45 -16.50 25.86
C LEU A 165 7.82 -17.51 26.95
N SER A 166 6.88 -17.85 27.83
CA SER A 166 7.09 -18.85 28.90
C SER A 166 7.30 -20.28 28.39
N LEU A 167 6.92 -20.58 27.14
CA LEU A 167 7.13 -21.88 26.50
C LEU A 167 8.52 -22.02 25.87
N LEU A 168 9.22 -20.91 25.70
CA LEU A 168 10.56 -20.87 25.10
C LEU A 168 11.65 -21.07 26.15
N ASP A 169 12.81 -21.57 25.72
CA ASP A 169 13.98 -21.62 26.59
C ASP A 169 14.56 -20.20 26.82
N SER A 170 15.37 -20.06 27.87
CA SER A 170 15.87 -18.75 28.31
C SER A 170 16.77 -18.03 27.31
N VAL A 171 17.34 -18.75 26.33
CA VAL A 171 18.15 -18.13 25.27
C VAL A 171 17.22 -17.53 24.22
N ARG A 172 16.24 -18.30 23.73
CA ARG A 172 15.25 -17.80 22.77
C ARG A 172 14.38 -16.68 23.34
N GLN A 173 14.08 -16.72 24.64
CA GLN A 173 13.36 -15.62 25.29
C GLN A 173 14.03 -14.27 25.05
N GLN A 174 15.36 -14.20 25.11
CA GLN A 174 16.12 -12.94 24.97
C GLN A 174 16.12 -12.39 23.54
N THR A 175 16.01 -13.26 22.53
CA THR A 175 16.03 -12.87 21.11
C THR A 175 14.64 -12.78 20.49
N THR A 176 13.60 -13.18 21.22
CA THR A 176 12.22 -13.14 20.73
C THR A 176 11.64 -11.74 20.82
N ARG A 177 10.96 -11.31 19.76
CA ARG A 177 10.18 -10.06 19.66
C ARG A 177 8.82 -10.35 19.05
N TYR A 178 7.94 -9.37 19.09
CA TYR A 178 6.57 -9.53 18.62
C TYR A 178 6.13 -8.40 17.68
N VAL A 179 5.26 -8.74 16.74
CA VAL A 179 4.57 -7.79 15.87
C VAL A 179 3.08 -8.05 15.99
N THR A 180 2.27 -7.00 16.17
CA THR A 180 0.83 -7.14 16.40
C THR A 180 -0.03 -6.37 15.40
N PHE A 181 -1.12 -7.00 14.97
CA PHE A 181 -2.23 -6.46 14.20
C PHE A 181 -3.53 -6.45 15.02
N ALA A 182 -3.44 -6.66 16.35
CA ALA A 182 -4.60 -6.70 17.23
C ALA A 182 -5.42 -5.40 17.15
N HIS A 183 -4.78 -4.25 16.95
CA HIS A 183 -5.48 -2.97 16.75
C HIS A 183 -6.25 -2.93 15.44
N LEU A 184 -5.77 -3.55 14.36
CA LEU A 184 -6.54 -3.66 13.11
C LEU A 184 -7.77 -4.53 13.30
N HIS A 185 -7.60 -5.67 13.96
CA HIS A 185 -8.70 -6.56 14.31
C HIS A 185 -9.74 -5.83 15.18
N SER A 186 -9.30 -5.14 16.24
CA SER A 186 -10.15 -4.32 17.11
C SER A 186 -10.79 -3.14 16.39
N ALA A 187 -10.18 -2.62 15.33
CA ALA A 187 -10.76 -1.59 14.47
C ALA A 187 -11.83 -2.14 13.51
N GLY A 188 -12.07 -3.45 13.50
CA GLY A 188 -13.09 -4.12 12.69
C GLY A 188 -12.60 -4.58 11.32
N PHE A 189 -11.28 -4.71 11.12
CA PHE A 189 -10.75 -5.24 9.86
C PHE A 189 -11.13 -6.71 9.70
N CYS A 190 -11.67 -7.03 8.53
CA CYS A 190 -12.07 -8.38 8.15
C CYS A 190 -10.85 -9.27 7.89
N GLU A 191 -11.07 -10.58 7.96
CA GLU A 191 -10.02 -11.59 7.80
C GLU A 191 -9.26 -11.50 6.47
N GLU A 192 -9.95 -11.17 5.38
CA GLU A 192 -9.33 -10.93 4.08
C GLU A 192 -8.41 -9.69 4.08
N GLN A 193 -8.81 -8.62 4.77
CA GLN A 193 -7.98 -7.42 4.92
C GLN A 193 -6.75 -7.71 5.78
N LEU A 194 -6.94 -8.44 6.89
CA LEU A 194 -5.83 -8.89 7.73
C LEU A 194 -4.87 -9.81 6.98
N GLU A 195 -5.35 -10.69 6.09
CA GLU A 195 -4.48 -11.47 5.19
C GLU A 195 -3.58 -10.58 4.33
N GLY A 196 -4.08 -9.47 3.80
CA GLY A 196 -3.25 -8.50 3.08
C GLY A 196 -2.06 -8.01 3.91
N TYR A 197 -2.29 -7.65 5.18
CA TYR A 197 -1.23 -7.23 6.10
C TYR A 197 -0.28 -8.39 6.48
N ARG A 198 -0.79 -9.61 6.61
CA ARG A 198 0.04 -10.80 6.90
C ARG A 198 0.98 -11.11 5.74
N HIS A 199 0.48 -11.04 4.50
CA HIS A 199 1.30 -11.15 3.30
C HIS A 199 2.36 -10.04 3.23
N ALA A 200 1.96 -8.79 3.46
CA ALA A 200 2.87 -7.65 3.48
C ALA A 200 3.99 -7.82 4.53
N PHE A 201 3.63 -8.21 5.74
CA PHE A 201 4.57 -8.43 6.83
C PHE A 201 5.55 -9.57 6.54
N ALA A 202 5.03 -10.74 6.14
CA ALA A 202 5.85 -11.90 5.83
C ALA A 202 6.82 -11.63 4.67
N LYS A 203 6.36 -10.90 3.64
CA LYS A 203 7.23 -10.44 2.54
C LYS A 203 8.29 -9.47 3.05
N LEU A 204 7.89 -8.39 3.73
CA LEU A 204 8.80 -7.31 4.11
C LEU A 204 9.88 -7.77 5.10
N ILE A 205 9.51 -8.51 6.15
CA ILE A 205 10.49 -8.92 7.16
C ILE A 205 11.60 -9.81 6.56
N ASN A 206 11.28 -10.60 5.53
CA ASN A 206 12.26 -11.39 4.79
C ASN A 206 13.06 -10.55 3.77
N HIS A 207 12.47 -9.49 3.19
CA HIS A 207 13.21 -8.49 2.41
C HIS A 207 14.20 -7.66 3.27
N LEU A 208 14.01 -7.65 4.58
CA LEU A 208 14.88 -7.00 5.56
C LEU A 208 15.85 -7.98 6.24
N SER A 209 15.91 -9.23 5.79
CA SER A 209 16.73 -10.29 6.38
C SER A 209 18.06 -10.46 5.67
N LEU A 210 19.14 -10.55 6.45
CA LEU A 210 20.46 -10.95 5.96
C LEU A 210 20.72 -12.45 6.15
N ALA A 211 19.76 -13.19 6.73
CA ALA A 211 19.85 -14.64 6.88
C ALA A 211 19.67 -15.33 5.52
N PRO A 212 20.33 -16.47 5.27
CA PRO A 212 20.18 -17.23 4.02
C PRO A 212 18.85 -18.01 3.94
N ALA A 213 18.19 -18.24 5.08
CA ALA A 213 16.92 -18.92 5.13
C ALA A 213 15.76 -17.91 5.19
N ILE A 214 14.64 -18.30 4.58
CA ILE A 214 13.38 -17.56 4.70
C ILE A 214 12.63 -18.09 5.91
N HIS A 215 12.19 -17.17 6.77
CA HIS A 215 11.47 -17.48 7.99
C HIS A 215 10.09 -16.81 7.93
N VAL A 216 9.04 -17.63 7.98
CA VAL A 216 7.66 -17.13 8.02
C VAL A 216 7.30 -16.83 9.49
N PRO A 217 6.88 -15.59 9.82
CA PRO A 217 6.48 -15.26 11.19
C PRO A 217 5.35 -16.16 11.71
N GLU A 218 5.45 -16.57 12.97
CA GLU A 218 4.50 -17.51 13.60
C GLU A 218 3.43 -16.76 14.38
N ALA A 219 2.16 -16.97 14.04
CA ALA A 219 1.04 -16.46 14.84
C ALA A 219 0.91 -17.23 16.16
N ILE A 220 0.73 -16.51 17.28
CA ILE A 220 0.63 -17.09 18.62
C ILE A 220 -0.79 -17.07 19.21
N ASP A 221 -1.75 -16.56 18.44
CA ASP A 221 -3.15 -16.43 18.79
C ASP A 221 -4.07 -16.98 17.66
N ASP A 222 -5.26 -17.42 18.03
CA ASP A 222 -6.22 -18.02 17.08
C ASP A 222 -6.69 -17.03 16.01
N ALA A 223 -6.76 -15.73 16.34
CA ALA A 223 -7.14 -14.67 15.40
C ALA A 223 -5.98 -14.29 14.43
N ARG A 224 -4.79 -14.86 14.62
CA ARG A 224 -3.58 -14.58 13.82
C ARG A 224 -3.28 -13.09 13.75
N THR A 225 -3.26 -12.46 14.93
CA THR A 225 -3.01 -11.03 15.09
C THR A 225 -1.71 -10.73 15.81
N ILE A 226 -1.12 -11.69 16.55
CA ILE A 226 0.13 -11.50 17.28
C ILE A 226 1.15 -12.49 16.73
N TYR A 227 2.25 -11.96 16.20
CA TYR A 227 3.30 -12.74 15.55
C TYR A 227 4.57 -12.74 16.37
N ARG A 228 5.11 -13.93 16.61
CA ARG A 228 6.45 -14.12 17.17
C ARG A 228 7.49 -14.04 16.06
N ILE A 229 8.56 -13.30 16.32
CA ILE A 229 9.79 -13.30 15.53
C ILE A 229 10.99 -13.57 16.45
N ASP A 230 11.98 -14.30 15.96
CA ASP A 230 13.27 -14.49 16.63
C ASP A 230 14.32 -13.68 15.87
N LEU A 231 15.01 -12.74 16.52
CA LEU A 231 15.96 -11.86 15.83
C LEU A 231 17.05 -12.64 15.06
N VAL A 232 17.44 -13.81 15.60
CA VAL A 232 18.47 -14.66 14.99
C VAL A 232 18.02 -15.24 13.65
N ASP A 233 16.72 -15.53 13.49
CA ASP A 233 16.16 -16.08 12.25
C ASP A 233 16.28 -15.10 11.07
N TYR A 234 16.37 -13.79 11.34
CA TYR A 234 16.49 -12.73 10.33
C TYR A 234 17.92 -12.16 10.23
N GLY A 235 18.86 -12.70 11.00
CA GLY A 235 20.21 -12.16 11.10
C GLY A 235 20.28 -10.80 11.78
N TRP A 236 19.29 -10.45 12.61
CA TRP A 236 19.20 -9.17 13.30
C TRP A 236 19.88 -9.21 14.67
N SER A 237 20.42 -8.06 15.06
CA SER A 237 20.97 -7.86 16.39
C SER A 237 19.96 -7.16 17.31
N SER A 238 20.28 -7.08 18.61
CA SER A 238 19.54 -6.22 19.53
C SER A 238 19.51 -4.76 19.10
N ASP A 239 20.57 -4.30 18.44
CA ASP A 239 20.71 -2.91 18.00
C ASP A 239 19.80 -2.63 16.80
N THR A 240 19.60 -3.62 15.92
CA THR A 240 18.61 -3.54 14.83
C THR A 240 17.20 -3.33 15.40
N TRP A 241 16.83 -4.12 16.42
CA TRP A 241 15.53 -3.97 17.08
C TRP A 241 15.41 -2.65 17.84
N ALA A 242 16.49 -2.20 18.49
CA ALA A 242 16.54 -0.89 19.14
C ALA A 242 16.33 0.25 18.12
N ALA A 243 16.89 0.16 16.92
CA ALA A 243 16.67 1.14 15.85
C ALA A 243 15.21 1.15 15.36
N ILE A 244 14.59 -0.02 15.18
CA ILE A 244 13.17 -0.14 14.84
C ILE A 244 12.31 0.55 15.91
N THR A 245 12.45 0.14 17.17
CA THR A 245 11.61 0.67 18.26
C THR A 245 11.90 2.14 18.59
N ALA A 246 13.10 2.65 18.33
CA ALA A 246 13.42 4.07 18.48
C ALA A 246 12.73 4.94 17.42
N ALA A 247 12.42 4.38 16.25
CA ALA A 247 11.68 5.05 15.19
C ALA A 247 10.15 5.00 15.40
N ASP A 248 9.64 4.16 16.32
CA ASP A 248 8.21 3.94 16.53
C ASP A 248 7.54 5.10 17.29
N PRO A 249 6.70 5.92 16.62
CA PRO A 249 5.98 7.01 17.27
C PRO A 249 4.83 6.50 18.15
N TYR A 250 4.46 5.22 17.99
CA TYR A 250 3.43 4.52 18.75
C TYR A 250 3.98 3.72 19.92
N ALA A 251 5.28 3.78 20.19
CA ALA A 251 5.93 3.04 21.27
C ALA A 251 5.33 3.39 22.64
N ILE A 252 4.88 2.35 23.34
CA ILE A 252 4.41 2.42 24.73
C ILE A 252 5.22 1.43 25.57
N GLY A 253 5.94 1.93 26.58
CA GLY A 253 6.54 1.10 27.60
C GLY A 253 5.50 0.71 28.65
N PHE A 254 4.97 -0.50 28.53
CA PHE A 254 3.96 -1.01 29.45
C PHE A 254 4.54 -1.28 30.84
N ARG A 255 3.74 -0.99 31.88
CA ARG A 255 4.17 -1.05 33.30
C ARG A 255 3.52 -2.15 34.13
N SER A 256 2.59 -2.91 33.54
CA SER A 256 1.88 -4.01 34.20
C SER A 256 2.82 -5.12 34.65
N ASP A 257 2.38 -5.98 35.57
CA ASP A 257 3.19 -7.09 36.07
C ASP A 257 3.60 -8.06 34.94
N ASP A 258 2.73 -8.25 33.95
CA ASP A 258 3.03 -9.10 32.81
C ASP A 258 4.04 -8.45 31.87
N ALA A 259 3.92 -7.15 31.59
CA ALA A 259 4.93 -6.40 30.86
C ALA A 259 6.32 -6.50 31.52
N ARG A 260 6.41 -6.33 32.85
CA ARG A 260 7.70 -6.44 33.57
C ARG A 260 8.33 -7.82 33.45
N LYS A 261 7.53 -8.90 33.48
CA LYS A 261 8.02 -10.27 33.28
C LYS A 261 8.52 -10.47 31.86
N ILE A 262 7.78 -9.95 30.86
CA ILE A 262 8.18 -10.01 29.46
C ILE A 262 9.50 -9.27 29.26
N GLN A 263 9.60 -8.02 29.75
CA GLN A 263 10.82 -7.21 29.67
C GLN A 263 12.02 -7.91 30.31
N GLN A 264 11.81 -8.55 31.47
CA GLN A 264 12.86 -9.32 32.13
C GLN A 264 13.27 -10.56 31.33
N ALA A 265 12.34 -11.28 30.71
CA ALA A 265 12.67 -12.46 29.91
C ALA A 265 13.32 -12.08 28.56
N ALA A 266 12.79 -11.07 27.88
CA ALA A 266 13.24 -10.58 26.58
C ALA A 266 14.45 -9.63 26.64
N GLN A 267 14.82 -9.18 27.84
CA GLN A 267 15.92 -8.24 28.09
C GLN A 267 15.80 -6.95 27.25
N VAL A 268 14.57 -6.45 27.08
CA VAL A 268 14.27 -5.22 26.32
C VAL A 268 13.01 -4.56 26.90
N GLU A 269 12.94 -3.23 26.85
CA GLU A 269 11.76 -2.48 27.32
C GLU A 269 10.59 -2.57 26.34
N LEU A 270 10.86 -2.30 25.07
CA LEU A 270 9.91 -2.36 23.96
C LEU A 270 10.12 -3.69 23.22
N PHE A 271 9.25 -4.67 23.49
CA PHE A 271 9.34 -6.03 22.93
C PHE A 271 8.36 -6.30 21.79
N SER A 272 7.47 -5.34 21.49
CA SER A 272 6.47 -5.45 20.44
C SER A 272 6.24 -4.14 19.69
N VAL A 273 5.90 -4.22 18.41
CA VAL A 273 5.50 -3.07 17.56
C VAL A 273 4.18 -3.37 16.83
N LYS A 274 3.47 -2.32 16.39
CA LYS A 274 2.31 -2.44 15.50
C LYS A 274 2.78 -2.84 14.09
N GLY A 275 2.14 -3.84 13.50
CA GLY A 275 2.60 -4.45 12.26
C GLY A 275 2.40 -3.60 11.01
N ASP A 276 1.31 -2.84 10.93
CA ASP A 276 1.06 -1.89 9.84
C ASP A 276 2.03 -0.71 9.85
N TRP A 277 2.31 -0.13 11.03
CA TRP A 277 3.37 0.86 11.18
C TRP A 277 4.75 0.27 10.84
N PHE A 278 5.05 -0.95 11.28
CA PHE A 278 6.32 -1.59 10.93
C PHE A 278 6.44 -1.76 9.41
N ILE A 279 5.36 -2.15 8.73
CA ILE A 279 5.34 -2.25 7.26
C ILE A 279 5.58 -0.89 6.62
N GLU A 280 4.88 0.15 7.08
CA GLU A 280 5.05 1.52 6.62
C GLU A 280 6.50 2.00 6.77
N ALA A 281 7.00 1.99 8.00
CA ALA A 281 8.27 2.61 8.33
C ALA A 281 9.46 1.81 7.81
N ALA A 282 9.44 0.47 7.92
CA ALA A 282 10.60 -0.37 7.59
C ALA A 282 10.71 -0.67 6.08
N SER A 283 9.68 -0.40 5.29
CA SER A 283 9.74 -0.53 3.82
C SER A 283 10.44 0.65 3.14
N GLN A 284 10.68 1.76 3.86
CA GLN A 284 11.27 2.98 3.32
C GLN A 284 12.39 3.57 4.19
N PRO A 285 13.22 4.49 3.65
CA PRO A 285 14.26 5.16 4.41
C PRO A 285 13.70 6.11 5.49
N PRO A 286 14.46 6.35 6.57
CA PRO A 286 15.80 5.84 6.85
C PRO A 286 15.82 4.43 7.47
N LEU A 287 14.67 3.90 7.88
CA LEU A 287 14.63 2.64 8.64
C LEU A 287 14.97 1.44 7.76
N TYR A 288 14.49 1.39 6.51
CA TYR A 288 14.89 0.38 5.52
C TYR A 288 16.42 0.25 5.42
N HIS A 289 17.12 1.37 5.23
CA HIS A 289 18.58 1.38 5.13
C HIS A 289 19.25 0.96 6.42
N THR A 290 18.71 1.37 7.57
CA THR A 290 19.27 1.05 8.88
C THR A 290 19.13 -0.44 9.19
N VAL A 291 17.97 -1.04 8.91
CA VAL A 291 17.70 -2.45 9.22
C VAL A 291 18.49 -3.38 8.29
N LEU A 292 18.51 -3.08 6.99
CA LEU A 292 19.22 -3.90 6.00
C LEU A 292 20.73 -3.60 5.94
N GLY A 293 21.17 -2.50 6.56
CA GLY A 293 22.58 -2.09 6.58
C GLY A 293 23.06 -1.52 5.25
N ILE A 294 22.21 -0.80 4.51
CA ILE A 294 22.58 -0.25 3.20
C ILE A 294 23.62 0.88 3.38
N PRO A 295 24.81 0.77 2.78
CA PRO A 295 25.91 1.72 3.00
C PRO A 295 25.64 3.07 2.34
N GLY A 296 26.48 4.07 2.63
CA GLY A 296 26.26 5.45 2.22
C GLY A 296 26.54 5.71 0.74
N THR A 297 27.27 4.82 0.07
CA THR A 297 27.68 4.98 -1.33
C THR A 297 27.60 3.67 -2.11
N ARG A 298 27.46 3.78 -3.44
CA ARG A 298 27.54 2.66 -4.38
C ARG A 298 28.84 1.88 -4.21
N ALA A 299 29.97 2.58 -4.09
CA ALA A 299 31.29 1.96 -3.97
C ALA A 299 31.43 1.11 -2.70
N GLU A 300 30.84 1.54 -1.58
CA GLU A 300 30.80 0.74 -0.35
C GLU A 300 29.93 -0.52 -0.52
N LEU A 301 28.76 -0.41 -1.17
CA LEU A 301 27.90 -1.58 -1.44
C LEU A 301 28.59 -2.59 -2.36
N GLU A 302 29.22 -2.11 -3.42
CA GLU A 302 30.01 -2.94 -4.35
C GLU A 302 31.13 -3.68 -3.62
N LEU A 303 31.86 -2.99 -2.73
CA LEU A 303 32.89 -3.60 -1.89
C LEU A 303 32.31 -4.69 -0.96
N GLU A 304 31.17 -4.43 -0.31
CA GLU A 304 30.50 -5.39 0.58
C GLU A 304 30.01 -6.65 -0.16
N LEU A 305 29.53 -6.48 -1.39
CA LEU A 305 29.08 -7.59 -2.24
C LEU A 305 30.23 -8.29 -2.98
N GLY A 306 31.43 -7.71 -2.99
CA GLY A 306 32.58 -8.19 -3.74
C GLY A 306 32.44 -8.02 -5.25
N VAL A 307 31.67 -7.03 -5.69
CA VAL A 307 31.48 -6.67 -7.10
C VAL A 307 32.39 -5.51 -7.43
N ASP A 308 33.17 -5.62 -8.50
CA ASP A 308 33.97 -4.52 -9.04
C ASP A 308 33.48 -4.26 -10.46
N VAL A 309 32.60 -3.27 -10.62
CA VAL A 309 31.91 -2.99 -11.89
C VAL A 309 32.91 -2.67 -13.00
N ASP A 310 33.87 -1.78 -12.73
CA ASP A 310 34.88 -1.37 -13.71
C ASP A 310 35.79 -2.54 -14.12
N ALA A 311 36.24 -3.35 -13.15
CA ALA A 311 37.04 -4.53 -13.45
C ALA A 311 36.25 -5.58 -14.22
N ASN A 312 34.97 -5.78 -13.89
CA ASN A 312 34.08 -6.71 -14.58
C ASN A 312 33.87 -6.28 -16.04
N ILE A 313 33.57 -5.00 -16.30
CA ILE A 313 33.41 -4.45 -17.66
C ILE A 313 34.70 -4.63 -18.46
N ALA A 314 35.85 -4.28 -17.87
CA ALA A 314 37.14 -4.41 -18.53
C ALA A 314 37.49 -5.89 -18.81
N ALA A 315 37.14 -6.80 -17.89
CA ALA A 315 37.32 -8.23 -18.08
C ALA A 315 36.42 -8.75 -19.19
N GLU A 316 35.15 -8.36 -19.25
CA GLU A 316 34.19 -8.77 -20.28
C GLU A 316 34.68 -8.39 -21.68
N ILE A 317 35.10 -7.14 -21.86
CA ILE A 317 35.65 -6.65 -23.14
C ILE A 317 36.84 -7.49 -23.63
N VAL A 318 37.66 -8.00 -22.72
CA VAL A 318 38.87 -8.77 -23.06
C VAL A 318 38.60 -10.27 -23.18
N GLN A 319 37.71 -10.80 -22.35
CA GLN A 319 37.59 -12.24 -22.11
C GLN A 319 36.29 -12.85 -22.64
N ASP A 320 35.24 -12.04 -22.87
CA ASP A 320 33.97 -12.44 -23.48
C ASP A 320 33.38 -13.69 -22.79
N ARG A 321 33.09 -13.54 -21.49
CA ARG A 321 32.68 -14.64 -20.60
C ARG A 321 31.20 -14.61 -20.23
N ASP A 322 30.44 -13.64 -20.73
CA ASP A 322 29.04 -13.41 -20.37
C ASP A 322 28.85 -13.17 -18.85
N GLU A 323 29.87 -12.59 -18.19
CA GLU A 323 29.85 -12.24 -16.76
C GLU A 323 29.24 -10.84 -16.54
N VAL A 324 29.26 -9.99 -17.57
CA VAL A 324 28.54 -8.70 -17.63
C VAL A 324 27.54 -8.71 -18.78
N LEU A 325 26.29 -8.36 -18.48
CA LEU A 325 25.23 -8.27 -19.48
C LEU A 325 24.57 -6.89 -19.43
N ARG A 326 24.66 -6.15 -20.53
CA ARG A 326 24.17 -4.78 -20.64
C ARG A 326 23.04 -4.67 -21.66
N ALA A 327 22.03 -3.86 -21.35
CA ALA A 327 20.97 -3.48 -22.27
C ALA A 327 20.71 -1.98 -22.18
N GLY A 328 20.60 -1.31 -23.33
CA GLY A 328 20.25 0.11 -23.42
C GLY A 328 18.99 0.31 -24.26
N PHE A 329 18.09 1.17 -23.80
CA PHE A 329 16.80 1.41 -24.46
C PHE A 329 16.39 2.88 -24.33
N ARG A 330 15.65 3.37 -25.34
CA ARG A 330 15.25 4.79 -25.40
C ARG A 330 14.02 5.10 -24.57
N ASP A 331 13.08 4.15 -24.52
CA ASP A 331 11.80 4.33 -23.84
C ASP A 331 11.79 3.48 -22.56
N SER A 332 11.93 4.14 -21.41
CA SER A 332 11.76 3.52 -20.10
C SER A 332 10.34 3.75 -19.59
N LYS A 333 9.76 2.79 -18.86
CA LYS A 333 8.49 2.99 -18.17
C LYS A 333 8.60 3.91 -16.95
N VAL A 334 9.81 4.11 -16.44
CA VAL A 334 10.08 4.88 -15.22
C VAL A 334 10.91 6.15 -15.48
N SER A 335 11.67 6.24 -16.58
CA SER A 335 12.43 7.44 -16.96
C SER A 335 11.81 8.12 -18.18
N LYS A 336 12.00 9.44 -18.29
CA LYS A 336 11.63 10.22 -19.48
C LYS A 336 12.73 10.21 -20.55
N ALA A 337 13.93 9.78 -20.19
CA ALA A 337 15.11 9.68 -21.04
C ALA A 337 15.43 8.20 -21.33
N ASN A 338 16.45 7.97 -22.16
CA ASN A 338 17.03 6.65 -22.34
C ASN A 338 17.58 6.10 -21.03
N ARG A 339 17.72 4.78 -20.90
CA ARG A 339 18.26 4.11 -19.71
C ARG A 339 19.18 2.97 -20.15
N VAL A 340 20.22 2.73 -19.36
CA VAL A 340 21.06 1.52 -19.48
C VAL A 340 20.90 0.71 -18.22
N ILE A 341 20.80 -0.61 -18.36
CA ILE A 341 20.87 -1.54 -17.24
C ILE A 341 22.01 -2.53 -17.47
N GLU A 342 22.65 -2.93 -16.39
CA GLU A 342 23.82 -3.79 -16.41
C GLU A 342 23.73 -4.80 -15.28
N ARG A 343 23.94 -6.08 -15.62
CA ARG A 343 23.99 -7.19 -14.68
C ARG A 343 25.43 -7.61 -14.45
N HIS A 344 25.79 -7.79 -13.18
CA HIS A 344 27.03 -8.41 -12.74
C HIS A 344 26.72 -9.62 -11.85
N GLN A 345 27.54 -10.66 -11.95
CA GLN A 345 27.48 -11.80 -11.05
C GLN A 345 28.08 -11.44 -9.67
N ILE A 346 27.37 -11.73 -8.59
CA ILE A 346 27.94 -11.65 -7.24
C ILE A 346 28.77 -12.93 -7.00
N PRO A 347 30.07 -12.84 -6.67
CA PRO A 347 30.97 -13.99 -6.68
C PRO A 347 30.76 -14.99 -5.54
N THR A 348 29.99 -14.61 -4.51
CA THR A 348 29.74 -15.48 -3.34
C THR A 348 28.76 -16.62 -3.64
N ALA A 349 27.93 -16.50 -4.69
CA ALA A 349 27.01 -17.55 -5.11
C ALA A 349 26.46 -17.30 -6.52
N ASP A 350 26.42 -18.35 -7.36
CA ASP A 350 26.01 -18.29 -8.77
C ASP A 350 24.56 -17.82 -9.00
N TYR A 351 23.69 -17.88 -7.99
CA TYR A 351 22.30 -17.41 -8.10
C TYR A 351 22.15 -15.91 -7.74
N ARG A 352 23.20 -15.27 -7.24
CA ARG A 352 23.14 -13.89 -6.76
C ARG A 352 23.62 -12.93 -7.85
N ALA A 353 22.80 -11.93 -8.16
CA ALA A 353 23.13 -10.91 -9.15
C ALA A 353 23.17 -9.52 -8.50
N TYR A 354 23.95 -8.63 -9.11
CA TYR A 354 23.96 -7.20 -8.88
C TYR A 354 23.53 -6.52 -10.18
N TRP A 355 22.42 -5.82 -10.13
CA TRP A 355 21.89 -5.04 -11.25
C TRP A 355 22.07 -3.57 -10.96
N LEU A 356 22.56 -2.84 -11.94
CA LEU A 356 22.76 -1.40 -11.89
C LEU A 356 22.04 -0.77 -13.07
N SER A 357 21.29 0.29 -12.82
CA SER A 357 20.87 1.21 -13.86
C SER A 357 21.72 2.47 -13.91
N TYR A 358 21.87 2.97 -15.11
CA TYR A 358 22.38 4.31 -15.41
C TYR A 358 21.20 5.11 -15.94
N ASP A 359 20.79 6.12 -15.16
CA ASP A 359 19.61 6.94 -15.40
C ASP A 359 20.00 8.36 -15.79
N PHE A 360 19.28 8.94 -16.74
CA PHE A 360 19.62 10.21 -17.36
C PHE A 360 18.45 11.20 -17.26
N ALA A 361 18.74 12.48 -17.11
CA ALA A 361 17.76 13.56 -17.10
C ALA A 361 17.33 13.99 -18.52
N ASP A 362 18.15 13.69 -19.52
CA ASP A 362 17.97 14.03 -20.94
C ASP A 362 18.75 13.06 -21.84
N ASN A 363 18.64 13.21 -23.16
CA ASN A 363 19.30 12.35 -24.16
C ASN A 363 20.36 13.13 -24.98
N GLU A 364 20.96 14.18 -24.41
CA GLU A 364 21.88 15.06 -25.14
C GLU A 364 23.36 14.74 -24.84
N GLY A 365 24.25 15.03 -25.80
CA GLY A 365 25.69 15.01 -25.56
C GLY A 365 26.23 13.64 -25.13
N ASP A 366 26.83 13.58 -23.95
CA ASP A 366 27.35 12.37 -23.33
C ASP A 366 26.27 11.46 -22.72
N LYS A 367 24.99 11.84 -22.78
CA LYS A 367 23.84 11.03 -22.31
C LYS A 367 23.11 10.28 -23.42
N ASP A 368 23.46 10.54 -24.68
CA ASP A 368 22.92 9.83 -25.84
C ASP A 368 23.54 8.44 -25.96
N ILE A 369 22.92 7.44 -25.33
CA ILE A 369 23.46 6.07 -25.25
C ILE A 369 23.60 5.38 -26.60
N LEU A 370 22.91 5.87 -27.66
CA LEU A 370 23.05 5.31 -28.99
C LEU A 370 24.35 5.80 -29.64
N ASN A 371 24.73 7.06 -29.44
CA ASN A 371 25.96 7.64 -29.98
C ASN A 371 27.16 7.52 -29.03
N ARG A 372 26.93 7.27 -27.74
CA ARG A 372 27.93 7.13 -26.66
C ARG A 372 27.75 5.81 -25.87
N PRO A 373 27.70 4.64 -26.52
CA PRO A 373 27.33 3.37 -25.85
C PRO A 373 28.36 2.85 -24.83
N LEU A 374 29.58 3.38 -24.82
CA LEU A 374 30.67 2.91 -23.97
C LEU A 374 31.18 3.96 -22.97
N ASP A 375 30.82 5.23 -23.15
CA ASP A 375 31.39 6.36 -22.41
C ASP A 375 30.33 7.44 -22.09
N PHE A 376 29.15 7.00 -21.67
CA PHE A 376 28.08 7.87 -21.20
C PHE A 376 28.29 8.37 -19.76
N VAL A 377 27.56 9.41 -19.37
CA VAL A 377 27.55 9.95 -17.99
C VAL A 377 26.12 10.02 -17.46
N GLU A 378 25.83 9.25 -16.42
CA GLU A 378 24.53 9.20 -15.75
C GLU A 378 24.30 10.37 -14.78
N ASP A 379 23.02 10.68 -14.52
CA ASP A 379 22.61 11.64 -13.50
C ASP A 379 22.16 10.95 -12.19
N GLY A 380 22.03 9.62 -12.20
CA GLY A 380 21.68 8.79 -11.07
C GLY A 380 21.57 7.31 -11.45
N GLY A 381 21.19 6.48 -10.49
CA GLY A 381 21.03 5.06 -10.72
C GLY A 381 20.21 4.35 -9.65
N GLU A 382 19.73 3.16 -10.01
CA GLU A 382 19.09 2.20 -9.14
C GLU A 382 19.92 0.92 -9.12
N ILE A 383 20.12 0.39 -7.93
CA ILE A 383 20.86 -0.84 -7.68
C ILE A 383 19.88 -1.86 -7.09
N ILE A 384 19.79 -3.02 -7.72
CA ILE A 384 19.01 -4.15 -7.25
C ILE A 384 19.95 -5.34 -7.08
N PHE A 385 20.04 -5.89 -5.88
CA PHE A 385 20.96 -6.99 -5.61
C PHE A 385 20.27 -8.15 -4.90
N THR A 386 20.72 -9.37 -5.18
CA THR A 386 20.17 -10.57 -4.54
C THR A 386 20.70 -10.72 -3.12
N LEU A 387 19.78 -10.74 -2.15
CA LEU A 387 20.05 -11.04 -0.74
C LEU A 387 20.43 -12.51 -0.54
N PRO A 388 21.05 -12.89 0.60
CA PRO A 388 21.43 -14.28 0.89
C PRO A 388 20.26 -15.28 0.84
N ASN A 389 19.02 -14.83 1.08
CA ASN A 389 17.81 -15.65 0.99
C ASN A 389 17.17 -15.69 -0.41
N GLY A 390 17.79 -15.06 -1.41
CA GLY A 390 17.32 -15.00 -2.79
C GLY A 390 16.24 -13.93 -3.07
N LEU A 391 15.78 -13.18 -2.07
CA LEU A 391 15.00 -11.96 -2.27
C LEU A 391 15.91 -10.81 -2.76
N GLN A 392 15.33 -9.64 -2.98
CA GLN A 392 16.02 -8.46 -3.50
C GLN A 392 16.22 -7.38 -2.42
N GLY A 393 17.41 -6.78 -2.42
CA GLY A 393 17.73 -5.52 -1.75
C GLY A 393 17.86 -4.39 -2.77
N TYR A 394 17.64 -3.16 -2.32
CA TYR A 394 17.51 -2.00 -3.19
C TYR A 394 18.33 -0.81 -2.67
N MET A 395 18.96 -0.08 -3.58
CA MET A 395 19.63 1.18 -3.28
C MET A 395 19.46 2.15 -4.45
N ILE A 396 19.10 3.39 -4.17
CA ILE A 396 19.07 4.48 -5.15
C ILE A 396 20.28 5.39 -4.89
N VAL A 397 20.93 5.83 -5.95
CA VAL A 397 22.09 6.72 -5.89
C VAL A 397 21.93 7.92 -6.82
N ASP A 398 22.56 9.03 -6.46
CA ASP A 398 22.73 10.17 -7.36
C ASP A 398 23.90 9.94 -8.33
N GLY A 399 24.15 10.90 -9.24
CA GLY A 399 25.25 10.82 -10.20
C GLY A 399 26.67 10.87 -9.60
N ALA A 400 26.81 11.12 -8.30
CA ALA A 400 28.09 10.97 -7.58
C ALA A 400 28.25 9.56 -6.96
N GLY A 401 27.20 8.74 -7.01
CA GLY A 401 27.15 7.43 -6.36
C GLY A 401 26.80 7.50 -4.88
N ASP A 402 26.36 8.66 -4.37
CA ASP A 402 25.91 8.81 -2.99
C ASP A 402 24.48 8.28 -2.84
N ARG A 403 24.22 7.55 -1.75
CA ARG A 403 22.88 7.00 -1.46
C ARG A 403 21.88 8.12 -1.24
N ILE A 404 20.72 8.00 -1.90
CA ILE A 404 19.58 8.87 -1.68
C ILE A 404 18.32 8.07 -1.31
N ASP A 405 17.43 8.71 -0.56
CA ASP A 405 16.20 8.08 -0.07
C ASP A 405 15.10 8.06 -1.14
N ARG A 406 15.04 9.12 -1.95
CA ARG A 406 14.02 9.37 -2.97
C ARG A 406 14.68 9.88 -4.24
N ALA A 407 14.32 9.28 -5.38
CA ALA A 407 14.87 9.69 -6.68
C ALA A 407 14.22 11.00 -7.17
N PRO A 408 14.99 11.90 -7.83
CA PRO A 408 14.42 13.12 -8.40
C PRO A 408 13.42 12.81 -9.53
N ILE A 409 12.19 13.34 -9.42
CA ILE A 409 11.12 13.16 -10.42
C ILE A 409 11.44 13.69 -11.83
N ALA A 410 12.51 14.47 -11.95
CA ALA A 410 13.02 14.95 -13.23
C ALA A 410 13.72 13.82 -14.02
N ILE A 411 14.23 12.81 -13.32
CA ILE A 411 14.99 11.68 -13.87
C ILE A 411 14.06 10.46 -13.99
N VAL A 412 13.50 10.00 -12.86
CA VAL A 412 12.62 8.83 -12.79
C VAL A 412 11.35 9.10 -11.99
N GLN A 413 10.24 8.43 -12.31
CA GLN A 413 8.95 8.57 -11.64
C GLN A 413 8.31 7.21 -11.36
N ASP A 414 7.68 7.10 -10.20
CA ASP A 414 6.80 5.98 -9.89
C ASP A 414 5.46 6.17 -10.60
N SER A 415 5.17 5.31 -11.58
CA SER A 415 3.90 5.32 -12.31
C SER A 415 2.84 4.41 -11.70
N GLU A 416 3.21 3.53 -10.77
CA GLU A 416 2.28 2.60 -10.11
C GLU A 416 1.44 3.35 -9.06
N VAL A 417 1.99 4.41 -8.46
CA VAL A 417 1.29 5.28 -7.48
C VAL A 417 1.34 6.74 -7.93
N PRO A 418 0.49 7.18 -8.87
CA PRO A 418 0.57 8.53 -9.43
C PRO A 418 0.41 9.69 -8.43
N GLN A 419 -0.14 9.42 -7.24
CA GLN A 419 -0.28 10.39 -6.15
C GLN A 419 1.05 10.67 -5.43
N GLU A 420 1.98 9.71 -5.46
CA GLU A 420 3.33 9.82 -4.92
C GLU A 420 4.35 9.44 -6.02
N PRO A 421 4.61 10.35 -6.97
CA PRO A 421 5.41 10.04 -8.16
C PRO A 421 6.90 9.92 -7.89
N GLU A 422 7.34 10.12 -6.65
CA GLU A 422 8.73 9.94 -6.25
C GLU A 422 9.04 8.44 -6.11
N VAL A 423 10.17 7.98 -6.67
CA VAL A 423 10.62 6.61 -6.44
C VAL A 423 11.31 6.55 -5.08
N ILE A 424 10.70 5.85 -4.13
CA ILE A 424 11.20 5.70 -2.75
C ILE A 424 11.97 4.39 -2.64
N ASN A 425 13.23 4.45 -2.18
CA ASN A 425 14.07 3.26 -2.09
C ASN A 425 13.43 2.20 -1.17
N GLY A 426 13.43 0.94 -1.59
CA GLY A 426 12.72 -0.12 -0.88
C GLY A 426 11.24 -0.19 -1.28
N LEU A 427 10.42 0.79 -0.87
CA LEU A 427 8.97 0.78 -1.05
C LEU A 427 8.54 0.73 -2.53
N SER A 428 8.91 1.74 -3.33
CA SER A 428 8.60 1.77 -4.77
C SER A 428 9.29 0.63 -5.52
N CYS A 429 10.51 0.28 -5.11
CA CYS A 429 11.29 -0.80 -5.71
C CYS A 429 10.58 -2.16 -5.54
N MET A 430 10.10 -2.48 -4.34
CA MET A 430 9.33 -3.71 -4.06
C MET A 430 8.01 -3.76 -4.85
N SER A 431 7.38 -2.61 -5.09
CA SER A 431 6.18 -2.48 -5.94
C SER A 431 6.48 -2.75 -7.41
N CYS A 432 7.50 -2.07 -7.96
CA CYS A 432 7.92 -2.20 -9.36
C CYS A 432 8.48 -3.59 -9.69
N HIS A 433 9.17 -4.20 -8.72
CA HIS A 433 9.80 -5.51 -8.82
C HIS A 433 9.03 -6.58 -8.04
N SER A 434 7.71 -6.44 -7.94
CA SER A 434 6.82 -7.37 -7.22
C SER A 434 6.92 -8.82 -7.70
N GLU A 435 7.37 -9.03 -8.94
CA GLU A 435 7.53 -10.33 -9.60
C GLU A 435 8.98 -10.61 -10.03
N GLY A 436 9.94 -9.82 -9.52
CA GLY A 436 11.38 -9.92 -9.84
C GLY A 436 11.86 -8.87 -10.85
N MET A 437 12.94 -9.17 -11.56
CA MET A 437 13.52 -8.24 -12.55
C MET A 437 12.55 -7.97 -13.70
N ARG A 438 12.36 -6.69 -14.05
CA ARG A 438 11.52 -6.30 -15.18
C ARG A 438 12.25 -6.59 -16.50
N ARG A 439 11.52 -7.14 -17.46
CA ARG A 439 12.06 -7.44 -18.79
C ARG A 439 12.51 -6.17 -19.52
N ALA A 440 13.65 -6.26 -20.19
CA ALA A 440 14.21 -5.19 -21.00
C ALA A 440 14.67 -5.74 -22.36
N THR A 441 14.62 -4.89 -23.38
CA THR A 441 15.08 -5.23 -24.72
C THR A 441 16.16 -4.25 -25.11
N ASP A 442 17.33 -4.76 -25.50
CA ASP A 442 18.43 -3.92 -25.95
C ASP A 442 18.16 -3.34 -27.34
N GLU A 443 18.38 -2.04 -27.48
CA GLU A 443 18.36 -1.31 -28.75
C GLU A 443 19.76 -0.90 -29.21
N VAL A 444 20.76 -0.88 -28.32
CA VAL A 444 22.09 -0.32 -28.58
C VAL A 444 22.88 -1.20 -29.52
N ARG A 445 22.99 -2.51 -29.25
CA ARG A 445 23.78 -3.45 -30.07
C ARG A 445 23.39 -3.37 -31.53
N GLY A 446 22.09 -3.51 -31.79
CA GLY A 446 21.53 -3.50 -33.14
C GLY A 446 21.65 -2.15 -33.85
N TYR A 447 21.73 -1.04 -33.11
CA TYR A 447 22.00 0.29 -33.66
C TYR A 447 23.48 0.41 -34.07
N VAL A 448 24.40 0.02 -33.18
CA VAL A 448 25.85 0.10 -33.43
C VAL A 448 26.27 -0.77 -34.62
N GLU A 449 25.81 -2.03 -34.68
CA GLU A 449 26.13 -2.97 -35.76
C GLU A 449 25.73 -2.46 -37.16
N LYS A 450 24.70 -1.62 -37.25
CA LYS A 450 24.17 -1.12 -38.53
C LYS A 450 24.72 0.24 -38.93
N ASN A 451 25.50 0.88 -38.07
CA ASN A 451 25.89 2.28 -38.22
C ASN A 451 27.40 2.42 -38.45
N THR A 452 27.77 3.09 -39.55
CA THR A 452 29.17 3.30 -39.94
C THR A 452 29.88 4.39 -39.12
N LEU A 453 29.21 4.98 -38.13
CA LEU A 453 29.82 5.95 -37.22
C LEU A 453 30.81 5.30 -36.24
N PHE A 454 30.69 4.00 -35.99
CA PHE A 454 31.52 3.25 -35.05
C PHE A 454 32.64 2.51 -35.79
N ASP A 455 33.86 2.60 -35.23
CA ASP A 455 34.98 1.81 -35.72
C ASP A 455 34.89 0.34 -35.29
N ASP A 456 35.73 -0.51 -35.89
CA ASP A 456 35.68 -1.96 -35.65
C ASP A 456 35.89 -2.31 -34.17
N LEU A 457 36.70 -1.51 -33.45
CA LEU A 457 36.97 -1.73 -32.03
C LEU A 457 35.73 -1.43 -31.18
N ALA A 458 35.07 -0.29 -31.42
CA ALA A 458 33.85 0.07 -30.71
C ALA A 458 32.73 -0.94 -30.98
N GLN A 459 32.59 -1.41 -32.22
CA GLN A 459 31.62 -2.46 -32.57
C GLN A 459 31.92 -3.77 -31.82
N GLU A 460 33.19 -4.19 -31.74
CA GLU A 460 33.58 -5.38 -30.99
C GLU A 460 33.30 -5.24 -29.49
N GLN A 461 33.63 -4.09 -28.88
CA GLN A 461 33.40 -3.83 -27.46
C GLN A 461 31.91 -3.81 -27.11
N VAL A 462 31.09 -3.15 -27.94
CA VAL A 462 29.63 -3.14 -27.78
C VAL A 462 29.08 -4.55 -27.91
N ALA A 463 29.54 -5.35 -28.87
CA ALA A 463 29.06 -6.71 -29.05
C ALA A 463 29.36 -7.65 -27.87
N LYS A 464 30.38 -7.37 -27.05
CA LYS A 464 30.70 -8.15 -25.84
C LYS A 464 29.87 -7.71 -24.64
N LEU A 465 29.71 -6.40 -24.41
CA LEU A 465 28.93 -5.89 -23.28
C LEU A 465 27.41 -6.00 -23.49
N TYR A 466 26.95 -5.67 -24.69
CA TYR A 466 25.55 -5.75 -25.08
C TYR A 466 25.31 -7.10 -25.76
N ALA A 467 25.28 -8.15 -24.94
CA ALA A 467 25.14 -9.54 -25.40
C ALA A 467 23.90 -9.75 -26.29
N PRO A 468 23.86 -10.82 -27.10
CA PRO A 468 22.64 -11.18 -27.83
C PRO A 468 21.43 -11.25 -26.90
N GLN A 469 20.27 -10.79 -27.36
CA GLN A 469 19.06 -10.69 -26.53
C GLN A 469 18.68 -12.03 -25.88
N GLU A 470 18.90 -13.16 -26.56
CA GLU A 470 18.63 -14.49 -26.01
C GLU A 470 19.50 -14.82 -24.78
N ASP A 471 20.75 -14.38 -24.77
CA ASP A 471 21.67 -14.58 -23.65
C ASP A 471 21.29 -13.67 -22.47
N PHE A 472 20.97 -12.40 -22.75
CA PHE A 472 20.43 -11.47 -21.76
C PHE A 472 19.12 -11.98 -21.12
N ASP A 473 18.17 -12.42 -21.95
CA ASP A 473 16.86 -12.92 -21.51
C ASP A 473 16.98 -14.16 -20.64
N ARG A 474 17.96 -15.03 -20.92
CA ARG A 474 18.23 -16.25 -20.16
C ARG A 474 18.68 -15.93 -18.73
N GLU A 475 19.71 -15.11 -18.55
CA GLU A 475 20.19 -14.77 -17.21
C GLU A 475 19.17 -13.91 -16.45
N GLN A 476 18.47 -13.00 -17.13
CA GLN A 476 17.39 -12.27 -16.51
C GLN A 476 16.23 -13.18 -16.07
N GLN A 477 15.88 -14.21 -16.85
CA GLN A 477 14.86 -15.19 -16.45
C GLN A 477 15.28 -15.98 -15.21
N ARG A 478 16.56 -16.34 -15.12
CA ARG A 478 17.12 -17.02 -13.96
C ARG A 478 17.01 -16.19 -12.68
N ASP A 479 17.29 -14.88 -12.77
CA ASP A 479 17.15 -13.96 -11.65
C ASP A 479 15.67 -13.77 -11.24
N ILE A 480 14.75 -13.70 -12.22
CA ILE A 480 13.30 -13.68 -11.99
C ILE A 480 12.83 -14.97 -11.27
N GLU A 481 13.27 -16.13 -11.73
CA GLU A 481 12.91 -17.42 -11.13
C GLU A 481 13.46 -17.58 -9.71
N THR A 482 14.69 -17.10 -9.48
CA THR A 482 15.31 -17.08 -8.15
C THR A 482 14.47 -16.26 -7.18
N PHE A 483 14.12 -15.03 -7.57
CA PHE A 483 13.26 -14.18 -6.76
C PHE A 483 11.89 -14.81 -6.51
N ALA A 484 11.23 -15.33 -7.54
CA ALA A 484 9.91 -15.93 -7.42
C ALA A 484 9.90 -17.16 -6.50
N ALA A 485 10.94 -17.99 -6.57
CA ALA A 485 11.10 -19.17 -5.70
C ALA A 485 11.33 -18.77 -4.24
N SER A 486 12.09 -17.69 -3.99
CA SER A 486 12.28 -17.13 -2.66
C SER A 486 10.99 -16.49 -2.13
N LEU A 487 10.32 -15.67 -2.93
CA LEU A 487 9.07 -15.03 -2.53
C LEU A 487 7.99 -16.05 -2.15
N ALA A 488 7.85 -17.14 -2.91
CA ALA A 488 6.90 -18.20 -2.61
C ALA A 488 7.14 -18.85 -1.22
N GLN A 489 8.39 -18.92 -0.74
CA GLN A 489 8.71 -19.46 0.58
C GLN A 489 8.25 -18.55 1.73
N THR A 490 8.04 -17.25 1.47
CA THR A 490 7.49 -16.32 2.48
C THR A 490 6.02 -16.57 2.76
N GLY A 491 5.34 -17.36 1.91
CA GLY A 491 3.88 -17.49 1.92
C GLY A 491 3.16 -16.29 1.30
N SER A 492 3.88 -15.28 0.81
CA SER A 492 3.33 -14.15 0.06
C SER A 492 3.36 -14.37 -1.45
N ALA A 493 2.42 -13.72 -2.13
CA ALA A 493 2.46 -13.55 -3.58
C ALA A 493 3.13 -12.20 -3.93
N GLY A 494 3.55 -12.05 -5.19
CA GLY A 494 3.99 -10.77 -5.73
C GLY A 494 2.89 -9.72 -5.69
N ARG A 495 1.66 -10.14 -5.98
CA ARG A 495 0.45 -9.32 -5.89
C ARG A 495 -0.70 -10.09 -5.26
N VAL A 496 -1.48 -9.43 -4.41
CA VAL A 496 -2.71 -9.93 -3.77
C VAL A 496 -3.84 -9.02 -4.22
N GLY A 497 -4.87 -9.59 -4.86
CA GLY A 497 -5.97 -8.79 -5.42
C GLY A 497 -5.53 -7.79 -6.51
N GLY A 498 -4.38 -8.00 -7.16
CA GLY A 498 -3.80 -7.11 -8.17
C GLY A 498 -2.82 -6.06 -7.63
N TYR A 499 -2.70 -5.93 -6.32
CA TYR A 499 -1.82 -4.95 -5.67
C TYR A 499 -0.60 -5.62 -5.04
N GLU A 500 0.56 -4.97 -5.09
CA GLU A 500 1.71 -5.41 -4.30
C GLU A 500 1.42 -5.17 -2.80
N PRO A 501 1.57 -6.18 -1.93
CA PRO A 501 1.05 -6.12 -0.56
C PRO A 501 1.72 -5.09 0.35
N VAL A 502 3.03 -4.83 0.22
CA VAL A 502 3.72 -3.81 1.03
C VAL A 502 3.24 -2.41 0.67
N MET A 503 3.16 -2.10 -0.62
CA MET A 503 2.62 -0.85 -1.15
C MET A 503 1.13 -0.66 -0.79
N ALA A 504 0.33 -1.72 -0.87
CA ALA A 504 -1.08 -1.66 -0.46
C ALA A 504 -1.24 -1.33 1.04
N ALA A 505 -0.39 -1.90 1.89
CA ALA A 505 -0.36 -1.60 3.32
C ALA A 505 0.10 -0.16 3.59
N HIS A 506 1.09 0.34 2.85
CA HIS A 506 1.55 1.74 2.92
C HIS A 506 0.41 2.72 2.59
N ILE A 507 -0.24 2.54 1.43
CA ILE A 507 -1.37 3.40 1.02
C ILE A 507 -2.50 3.35 2.05
N ALA A 508 -2.78 2.17 2.63
CA ALA A 508 -3.81 2.01 3.65
C ALA A 508 -3.43 2.66 4.99
N PHE A 509 -2.15 2.69 5.35
CA PHE A 509 -1.65 3.32 6.58
C PHE A 509 -1.82 4.84 6.56
N GLU A 510 -1.57 5.46 5.41
CA GLU A 510 -1.67 6.92 5.18
C GLU A 510 -3.11 7.46 5.18
N LEU A 511 -4.12 6.58 5.19
CA LEU A 511 -5.51 7.01 5.29
C LEU A 511 -5.79 7.77 6.60
N ASP A 512 -6.71 8.72 6.50
CA ASP A 512 -7.21 9.45 7.67
C ASP A 512 -7.77 8.48 8.74
N VAL A 513 -7.54 8.83 9.99
CA VAL A 513 -7.88 8.04 11.17
C VAL A 513 -9.24 8.47 11.72
N ASP A 514 -10.20 7.56 11.74
CA ASP A 514 -11.50 7.76 12.40
C ASP A 514 -11.46 7.39 13.91
N LEU A 515 -12.57 7.64 14.62
CA LEU A 515 -12.69 7.37 16.05
C LEU A 515 -12.40 5.92 16.42
N ARG A 516 -12.94 4.96 15.66
CA ARG A 516 -12.80 3.54 15.93
C ARG A 516 -11.35 3.11 15.76
N ARG A 517 -10.75 3.53 14.65
CA ARG A 517 -9.36 3.25 14.34
C ARG A 517 -8.42 3.86 15.37
N ALA A 518 -8.66 5.11 15.76
CA ALA A 518 -7.92 5.77 16.83
C ALA A 518 -8.02 5.02 18.16
N ALA A 519 -9.24 4.66 18.59
CA ALA A 519 -9.46 3.94 19.84
C ALA A 519 -8.71 2.60 19.84
N ALA A 520 -8.81 1.84 18.76
CA ALA A 520 -8.11 0.57 18.59
C ALA A 520 -6.57 0.75 18.56
N GLU A 521 -6.05 1.79 17.91
CA GLU A 521 -4.62 2.11 17.95
C GLU A 521 -4.13 2.56 19.34
N PHE A 522 -4.99 3.14 20.17
CA PHE A 522 -4.70 3.40 21.60
C PHE A 522 -4.91 2.17 22.50
N GLY A 523 -5.45 1.07 21.96
CA GLY A 523 -5.78 -0.12 22.76
C GLY A 523 -6.90 0.12 23.79
N ILE A 524 -7.80 1.07 23.53
CA ILE A 524 -8.97 1.37 24.37
C ILE A 524 -10.27 1.35 23.55
N THR A 525 -11.42 1.30 24.23
CA THR A 525 -12.73 1.31 23.54
C THR A 525 -13.09 2.71 23.02
N GLU A 526 -13.93 2.80 21.98
CA GLU A 526 -14.46 4.09 21.47
C GLU A 526 -15.12 4.92 22.59
N ALA A 527 -15.87 4.25 23.48
CA ALA A 527 -16.54 4.89 24.61
C ALA A 527 -15.55 5.48 25.63
N GLU A 528 -14.37 4.89 25.78
CA GLU A 528 -13.31 5.40 26.64
C GLU A 528 -12.56 6.57 26.01
N LEU A 529 -12.26 6.47 24.71
CA LEU A 529 -11.64 7.56 23.96
C LEU A 529 -12.55 8.80 23.95
N LEU A 530 -13.85 8.65 23.69
CA LEU A 530 -14.84 9.74 23.70
C LEU A 530 -14.91 10.47 25.06
N LYS A 531 -14.81 9.74 26.17
CA LYS A 531 -14.80 10.35 27.52
C LYS A 531 -13.59 11.26 27.74
N ASN A 532 -12.47 10.94 27.10
CA ASN A 532 -11.21 11.67 27.27
C ASN A 532 -10.93 12.66 26.13
N LEU A 533 -11.65 12.61 25.01
CA LEU A 533 -11.34 13.35 23.79
C LEU A 533 -11.14 14.85 24.00
N SER A 534 -11.93 15.47 24.88
CA SER A 534 -11.81 16.89 25.22
C SER A 534 -10.48 17.30 25.86
N ARG A 535 -9.70 16.33 26.35
CA ARG A 535 -8.38 16.52 26.97
C ARG A 535 -7.24 16.23 26.00
N LEU A 536 -7.53 15.65 24.82
CA LEU A 536 -6.53 15.19 23.86
C LEU A 536 -6.35 16.26 22.77
N ASP A 537 -5.34 17.11 22.95
CA ASP A 537 -4.98 18.14 21.98
C ASP A 537 -4.67 17.51 20.62
N GLY A 538 -5.22 18.07 19.54
CA GLY A 538 -5.08 17.54 18.18
C GLY A 538 -6.11 16.48 17.76
N PHE A 539 -6.92 15.96 18.71
CA PHE A 539 -7.97 14.96 18.44
C PHE A 539 -9.39 15.54 18.56
N VAL A 540 -9.51 16.85 18.78
CA VAL A 540 -10.80 17.54 18.91
C VAL A 540 -11.57 17.45 17.59
N GLY A 541 -12.77 16.88 17.63
CA GLY A 541 -13.64 16.69 16.45
C GLY A 541 -13.62 15.28 15.87
N LEU A 542 -12.79 14.37 16.41
CA LEU A 542 -12.78 12.95 16.04
C LEU A 542 -14.12 12.25 16.32
N ASP A 543 -14.98 12.81 17.17
CA ASP A 543 -16.35 12.35 17.41
C ASP A 543 -17.29 12.55 16.19
N ARG A 544 -16.86 13.33 15.18
CA ARG A 544 -17.69 13.74 14.04
C ARG A 544 -16.97 13.69 12.70
N SER A 545 -15.66 13.44 12.70
CA SER A 545 -14.80 13.51 11.52
C SER A 545 -13.57 12.64 11.71
N THR A 546 -12.64 12.71 10.76
CA THR A 546 -11.37 11.99 10.78
C THR A 546 -10.22 12.96 11.09
N VAL A 547 -9.06 12.40 11.46
CA VAL A 547 -7.80 13.14 11.65
C VAL A 547 -6.79 12.59 10.65
N ARG A 548 -6.05 13.46 9.96
CA ARG A 548 -4.99 13.01 9.04
C ARG A 548 -3.93 12.18 9.78
N ARG A 549 -3.37 11.17 9.09
CA ARG A 549 -2.36 10.26 9.66
C ARG A 549 -1.19 11.00 10.31
N ASP A 550 -0.65 12.02 9.64
CA ASP A 550 0.45 12.84 10.14
C ASP A 550 0.13 13.53 11.48
N ALA A 551 -1.08 14.08 11.62
CA ALA A 551 -1.53 14.73 12.84
C ALA A 551 -1.78 13.71 13.96
N PHE A 552 -2.35 12.55 13.63
CA PHE A 552 -2.58 11.45 14.58
C PHE A 552 -1.25 10.97 15.18
N GLU A 553 -0.26 10.70 14.33
CA GLU A 553 1.07 10.21 14.73
C GLU A 553 1.80 11.21 15.64
N ASN A 554 1.81 12.48 15.26
CA ASN A 554 2.44 13.54 16.04
C ASN A 554 1.80 13.70 17.43
N GLY A 555 0.48 13.52 17.53
CA GLY A 555 -0.26 13.62 18.79
C GLY A 555 -0.25 12.34 19.65
N PHE A 556 0.08 11.18 19.07
CA PHE A 556 -0.14 9.88 19.71
C PHE A 556 0.54 9.75 21.07
N ALA A 557 1.84 10.06 21.16
CA ALA A 557 2.62 9.88 22.39
C ALA A 557 2.11 10.73 23.56
N ALA A 558 1.67 11.97 23.29
CA ALA A 558 1.10 12.86 24.30
C ALA A 558 -0.30 12.37 24.73
N ALA A 559 -1.14 11.96 23.78
CA ALA A 559 -2.45 11.40 24.08
C ALA A 559 -2.37 10.11 24.90
N ALA A 560 -1.47 9.19 24.53
CA ALA A 560 -1.23 7.95 25.27
C ALA A 560 -0.76 8.18 26.71
N CYS A 561 0.03 9.24 26.96
CA CYS A 561 0.40 9.66 28.32
C CYS A 561 -0.82 10.16 29.11
N LEU A 562 -1.65 11.02 28.51
CA LEU A 562 -2.86 11.54 29.17
C LEU A 562 -3.90 10.46 29.46
N LEU A 563 -3.94 9.43 28.62
CA LEU A 563 -4.75 8.21 28.79
C LEU A 563 -4.12 7.22 29.78
N ASN A 564 -2.91 7.49 30.29
CA ASN A 564 -2.17 6.65 31.23
C ASN A 564 -1.95 5.21 30.73
N LEU A 565 -1.60 5.05 29.44
CA LEU A 565 -1.41 3.75 28.80
C LEU A 565 -0.03 3.13 29.10
N GLY A 566 0.95 3.93 29.50
CA GLY A 566 2.33 3.50 29.79
C GLY A 566 3.31 4.66 29.71
N SER A 567 4.61 4.35 29.70
CA SER A 567 5.64 5.34 29.36
C SER A 567 5.64 5.61 27.86
N THR A 568 5.83 6.87 27.47
CA THR A 568 5.99 7.30 26.08
C THR A 568 7.15 8.28 25.98
N ARG A 569 7.55 8.66 24.77
CA ARG A 569 8.59 9.71 24.58
C ARG A 569 8.25 11.05 25.22
N GLU A 570 6.95 11.39 25.31
CA GLU A 570 6.45 12.60 25.96
C GLU A 570 6.22 12.41 27.48
N CYS A 571 6.37 11.19 27.97
CA CYS A 571 5.98 10.77 29.32
C CYS A 571 6.93 9.68 29.86
N PRO A 572 8.24 9.98 29.97
CA PRO A 572 9.21 9.03 30.49
C PRO A 572 8.92 8.71 31.96
N ASP A 573 9.37 7.55 32.43
CA ASP A 573 9.14 7.09 33.81
C ASP A 573 9.47 8.18 34.85
N ASN A 574 8.47 8.50 35.70
CA ASN A 574 8.40 9.53 36.77
C ASN A 574 7.62 10.82 36.48
N VAL A 575 6.81 10.91 35.42
CA VAL A 575 5.81 11.99 35.30
C VAL A 575 4.43 11.43 35.67
N ASP A 576 3.91 11.84 36.83
CA ASP A 576 2.49 11.70 37.16
C ASP A 576 1.71 12.63 36.22
N PRO A 577 0.82 12.14 35.34
CA PRO A 577 0.20 12.96 34.30
C PRO A 577 -0.78 14.02 34.83
N GLY A 578 -1.07 14.04 36.14
CA GLY A 578 -1.87 15.07 36.80
C GLY A 578 -3.37 14.86 36.71
#